data_AF-A0A1D6MR12-F1
#
_entry.id   AF-A0A1D6MR12-F1
#
_cell.length_a   1.000
_cell.length_b   1.000
_cell.length_c   1.000
_cell.angle_alpha   90.00
_cell.angle_beta   90.00
_cell.angle_gamma   90.00
#
_symmetry.space_group_name_H-M   'P 1'
#
loop_
_entity.id
_entity.type
_entity.pdbx_description
1 polymer ?
#
loop_
_entity_poly.entity_id
_entity_poly.type
_entity_poly.pdbx_seq_one_letter_code
_entity_poly.pdbx_strand_id
1 'polypeptide(L)'
;MRPRADGGKSSAPVLDDSIMSWYLSVESGKFWFPAQVYNREHGHVGFMMSCYDAALSYDFHTDTFRARYPPHGRRTVVLEDGVQWDRVRAPPVDTLAHDLHTSDCLHELRPGDHIEIQWRRNKEFPYGRLVVWSCWALGVM
;
A
#
# COMPACT_ATOMS: atom_id res chain seq x y z
N MET A 1 -29.15 35.27 47.27
CA MET A 1 -29.35 34.20 46.28
C MET A 1 -28.75 34.64 44.95
N ARG A 2 -27.80 33.87 44.38
CA ARG A 2 -27.31 34.04 43.01
C ARG A 2 -27.78 32.84 42.19
N PRO A 3 -28.31 32.99 40.98
CA PRO A 3 -28.63 31.83 40.15
C PRO A 3 -27.34 31.22 39.61
N ARG A 4 -27.24 29.89 39.66
CA ARG A 4 -26.19 29.11 39.00
C ARG A 4 -26.48 29.10 37.51
N ALA A 5 -25.46 29.42 36.70
CA ALA A 5 -25.49 29.18 35.28
C ALA A 5 -25.22 27.68 35.03
N ASP A 6 -26.22 26.94 34.57
CA ASP A 6 -26.01 25.62 34.00
C ASP A 6 -25.37 25.79 32.62
N GLY A 7 -24.05 25.60 32.59
CA GLY A 7 -23.29 25.45 31.35
C GLY A 7 -23.69 24.16 30.68
N GLY A 8 -24.62 24.23 29.74
CA GLY A 8 -24.94 23.14 28.83
C GLY A 8 -23.70 22.74 28.05
N LYS A 9 -23.05 21.65 28.46
CA LYS A 9 -22.10 20.93 27.61
C LYS A 9 -22.90 20.43 26.42
N SER A 10 -22.74 21.09 25.28
CA SER A 10 -23.16 20.54 23.99
C SER A 10 -22.39 19.23 23.80
N SER A 11 -23.06 18.10 24.05
CA SER A 11 -22.60 16.80 23.59
C SER A 11 -22.78 16.77 22.08
N ALA A 12 -21.84 17.37 21.35
CA ALA A 12 -21.66 17.03 19.96
C ALA A 12 -21.49 15.51 19.90
N PRO A 13 -22.17 14.80 18.99
CA PRO A 13 -22.01 13.36 18.89
C PRO A 13 -20.53 13.09 18.66
N VAL A 14 -19.94 12.22 19.48
CA VAL A 14 -18.60 11.69 19.24
C VAL A 14 -18.71 10.90 17.95
N LEU A 15 -18.29 11.51 16.84
CA LEU A 15 -18.38 10.94 15.50
C LEU A 15 -17.34 9.83 15.27
N ASP A 16 -16.45 9.56 16.24
CA ASP A 16 -15.25 8.73 16.04
C ASP A 16 -15.53 7.35 15.43
N ASP A 17 -16.72 6.75 15.64
CA ASP A 17 -17.08 5.42 15.13
C ASP A 17 -18.03 5.41 13.90
N SER A 18 -18.34 6.56 13.30
CA SER A 18 -19.25 6.65 12.14
C SER A 18 -18.51 6.45 10.81
N ILE A 19 -19.16 5.90 9.78
CA ILE A 19 -18.62 5.86 8.40
C ILE A 19 -18.15 7.26 7.94
N MET A 20 -18.78 8.32 8.44
CA MET A 20 -18.39 9.70 8.14
C MET A 20 -17.06 10.11 8.78
N SER A 21 -16.70 9.62 9.98
CA SER A 21 -15.37 9.90 10.55
C SER A 21 -14.27 9.25 9.72
N TRP A 22 -14.51 8.03 9.23
CA TRP A 22 -13.61 7.34 8.32
C TRP A 22 -13.43 8.12 7.03
N TYR A 23 -14.52 8.51 6.36
CA TYR A 23 -14.45 9.32 5.14
C TYR A 23 -13.68 10.63 5.37
N LEU A 24 -13.99 11.38 6.43
CA LEU A 24 -13.28 12.62 6.77
C LEU A 24 -11.81 12.38 7.09
N SER A 25 -11.45 11.25 7.71
CA SER A 25 -10.06 10.90 8.02
C SER A 25 -9.24 10.59 6.76
N VAL A 26 -9.87 9.98 5.74
CA VAL A 26 -9.28 9.75 4.42
C VAL A 26 -9.12 11.08 3.68
N GLU A 27 -10.19 11.85 3.54
CA GLU A 27 -10.20 13.14 2.81
C GLU A 27 -9.23 14.17 3.42
N SER A 28 -9.00 14.11 4.73
CA SER A 28 -8.05 14.99 5.41
C SER A 28 -6.60 14.50 5.42
N GLY A 29 -6.31 13.35 4.79
CA GLY A 29 -4.98 12.74 4.76
C GLY A 29 -4.46 12.26 6.12
N LYS A 30 -5.32 12.18 7.14
CA LYS A 30 -4.96 11.71 8.48
C LYS A 30 -4.87 10.19 8.54
N PHE A 31 -5.67 9.51 7.74
CA PHE A 31 -5.72 8.06 7.70
C PHE A 31 -4.58 7.50 6.84
N TRP A 32 -3.88 6.52 7.40
CA TRP A 32 -2.84 5.75 6.71
C TRP A 32 -3.28 4.30 6.60
N PHE A 33 -3.30 3.75 5.38
CA PHE A 33 -3.71 2.37 5.14
C PHE A 33 -2.64 1.56 4.41
N PRO A 34 -2.56 0.24 4.65
CA PRO A 34 -1.66 -0.62 3.92
C PRO A 34 -2.12 -0.77 2.47
N ALA A 35 -1.18 -0.57 1.54
CA ALA A 35 -1.38 -0.85 0.13
C ALA A 35 -0.04 -1.22 -0.51
N GLN A 36 -0.07 -1.53 -1.80
CA GLN A 36 1.13 -1.73 -2.60
C GLN A 36 1.23 -0.66 -3.67
N VAL A 37 2.47 -0.20 -3.91
CA VAL A 37 2.77 0.83 -4.91
C VAL A 37 3.66 0.24 -6.00
N TYR A 38 3.23 0.32 -7.25
CA TYR A 38 4.04 -0.05 -8.41
C TYR A 38 5.24 0.89 -8.57
N ASN A 39 6.38 0.32 -8.96
CA ASN A 39 7.60 1.08 -9.21
C ASN A 39 7.42 2.05 -10.39
N ARG A 40 8.15 3.16 -10.40
CA ARG A 40 8.10 4.13 -11.51
C ARG A 40 8.74 3.53 -12.76
N GLU A 41 8.16 3.83 -13.91
CA GLU A 41 8.65 3.37 -15.22
C GLU A 41 10.04 3.94 -15.58
N HIS A 42 10.42 5.08 -15.00
CA HIS A 42 11.62 5.85 -15.34
C HIS A 42 12.94 5.33 -14.72
N GLY A 43 13.32 4.06 -14.88
CA GLY A 43 14.67 3.66 -14.45
C GLY A 43 15.18 2.26 -14.80
N HIS A 44 14.36 1.21 -14.73
CA HIS A 44 14.81 -0.15 -15.03
C HIS A 44 13.67 -1.01 -15.58
N VAL A 45 13.69 -1.28 -16.89
CA VAL A 45 12.65 -2.00 -17.65
C VAL A 45 12.30 -3.38 -17.06
N GLY A 46 13.24 -4.03 -16.34
CA GLY A 46 13.02 -5.34 -15.71
C GLY A 46 12.22 -5.33 -14.40
N PHE A 47 11.92 -4.17 -13.81
CA PHE A 47 11.19 -4.04 -12.54
C PHE A 47 9.89 -3.23 -12.65
N MET A 48 9.48 -2.91 -13.87
CA MET A 48 8.32 -2.04 -14.15
C MET A 48 7.01 -2.57 -13.56
N MET A 49 6.89 -3.90 -13.41
CA MET A 49 5.73 -4.56 -12.80
C MET A 49 5.96 -5.00 -11.34
N SER A 50 7.00 -4.47 -10.71
CA SER A 50 7.22 -4.71 -9.28
C SER A 50 6.45 -3.73 -8.43
N CYS A 51 5.91 -4.20 -7.31
CA CYS A 51 5.31 -3.36 -6.29
C CYS A 51 5.93 -3.61 -4.92
N TYR A 52 5.85 -2.60 -4.06
CA TYR A 52 6.33 -2.64 -2.68
C TYR A 52 5.19 -2.29 -1.72
N ASP A 53 5.18 -2.92 -0.56
CA ASP A 53 4.28 -2.55 0.52
C ASP A 53 4.59 -1.13 0.99
N ALA A 54 3.54 -0.33 1.17
CA ALA A 54 3.61 1.02 1.69
C ALA A 54 2.37 1.30 2.56
N ALA A 55 2.51 2.23 3.49
CA ALA A 55 1.35 2.91 4.04
C ALA A 55 1.02 4.10 3.14
N LEU A 56 -0.23 4.23 2.70
CA LEU A 56 -0.70 5.35 1.89
C LEU A 56 -1.59 6.29 2.70
N SER A 57 -1.46 7.58 2.44
CA SER A 57 -2.38 8.63 2.88
C SER A 57 -2.83 9.43 1.65
N TYR A 58 -4.13 9.74 1.57
CA TYR A 58 -4.70 10.47 0.44
C TYR A 58 -4.52 11.98 0.61
N ASP A 59 -4.12 12.66 -0.46
CA ASP A 59 -4.05 14.11 -0.56
C ASP A 59 -5.12 14.63 -1.52
N PHE A 60 -6.22 15.10 -0.93
CA PHE A 60 -7.36 15.67 -1.66
C PHE A 60 -6.99 16.88 -2.52
N HIS A 61 -5.96 17.66 -2.16
CA HIS A 61 -5.61 18.86 -2.92
C HIS A 61 -5.01 18.54 -4.27
N THR A 62 -4.32 17.42 -4.37
CA THR A 62 -3.64 16.97 -5.59
C THR A 62 -4.32 15.78 -6.26
N ASP A 63 -5.32 15.18 -5.61
CA ASP A 63 -5.94 13.90 -6.01
C ASP A 63 -4.88 12.80 -6.20
N THR A 64 -3.96 12.71 -5.24
CA THR A 64 -2.88 11.71 -5.23
C THR A 64 -2.66 11.13 -3.84
N PHE A 65 -1.72 10.19 -3.74
CA PHE A 65 -1.30 9.61 -2.46
C PHE A 65 0.12 10.03 -2.07
N ARG A 66 0.30 10.08 -0.75
CA ARG A 66 1.60 10.03 -0.10
C ARG A 66 1.88 8.60 0.33
N ALA A 67 2.97 8.02 -0.17
CA ALA A 67 3.43 6.69 0.23
C ALA A 67 4.55 6.78 1.27
N ARG A 68 4.43 5.94 2.30
CA ARG A 68 5.45 5.74 3.32
C ARG A 68 5.91 4.29 3.28
N TYR A 69 7.14 4.10 2.81
CA TYR A 69 7.73 2.78 2.69
C TYR A 69 8.38 2.35 4.01
N PRO A 70 8.31 1.05 4.36
CA PRO A 70 8.99 0.53 5.54
C PRO A 70 10.51 0.77 5.41
N PRO A 71 11.22 0.99 6.53
CA PRO A 71 12.66 1.16 6.50
C PRO A 71 13.35 -0.06 5.87
N HIS A 72 14.45 0.18 5.16
CA HIS A 72 15.22 -0.85 4.46
C HIS A 72 16.62 -0.94 5.07
N GLY A 73 16.87 -1.96 5.91
CA GLY A 73 18.12 -2.09 6.65
C GLY A 73 18.45 -0.82 7.44
N ARG A 74 19.56 -0.15 7.08
CA ARG A 74 20.00 1.11 7.70
C ARG A 74 19.37 2.38 7.11
N ARG A 75 18.56 2.27 6.05
CA ARG A 75 17.92 3.44 5.42
C ARG A 75 16.72 3.90 6.23
N THR A 76 16.59 5.22 6.32
CA THR A 76 15.43 5.89 6.93
C THR A 76 14.15 5.57 6.15
N VAL A 77 13.01 5.78 6.82
CA VAL A 77 11.69 5.76 6.19
C VAL A 77 11.71 6.66 4.95
N VAL A 78 11.30 6.12 3.81
CA VAL A 78 11.19 6.86 2.54
C VAL A 78 9.75 7.32 2.38
N LEU A 79 9.57 8.62 2.10
CA LEU A 79 8.29 9.20 1.73
C LEU A 79 8.31 9.53 0.23
N GLU A 80 7.25 9.14 -0.46
CA GLU A 80 7.02 9.50 -1.86
C GLU A 80 5.69 10.25 -1.94
N ASP A 81 5.73 11.48 -2.42
CA ASP A 81 4.54 12.29 -2.69
C ASP A 81 4.11 12.13 -4.17
N GLY A 82 2.83 12.39 -4.47
CA GLY A 82 2.31 12.38 -5.84
C GLY A 82 2.12 10.99 -6.44
N VAL A 83 1.93 9.96 -5.62
CA VAL A 83 1.64 8.60 -6.09
C VAL A 83 0.24 8.58 -6.71
N GLN A 84 0.16 8.25 -7.99
CA GLN A 84 -1.08 8.24 -8.76
C GLN A 84 -1.91 6.97 -8.48
N TRP A 85 -3.22 7.06 -8.68
CA TRP A 85 -4.19 5.97 -8.47
C TRP A 85 -3.84 4.69 -9.24
N ASP A 86 -3.36 4.81 -10.48
CA ASP A 86 -2.96 3.68 -11.33
C ASP A 86 -1.76 2.88 -10.78
N ARG A 87 -0.99 3.48 -9.88
CA ARG A 87 0.14 2.84 -9.21
C ARG A 87 -0.25 2.14 -7.92
N VAL A 88 -1.45 2.36 -7.40
CA VAL A 88 -1.91 1.80 -6.13
C VAL A 88 -2.67 0.50 -6.37
N ARG A 89 -2.36 -0.53 -5.58
CA ARG A 89 -3.11 -1.78 -5.57
C ARG A 89 -3.32 -2.30 -4.15
N ALA A 90 -4.36 -3.10 -3.97
CA ALA A 90 -4.54 -3.87 -2.75
C ALA A 90 -3.49 -5.00 -2.67
N PRO A 91 -2.93 -5.30 -1.48
CA PRO A 91 -2.11 -6.49 -1.30
C PRO A 91 -2.94 -7.75 -1.59
N PRO A 92 -2.48 -8.68 -2.45
CA PRO A 92 -3.26 -9.87 -2.79
C PRO A 92 -3.30 -10.90 -1.65
N VAL A 93 -2.33 -10.84 -0.75
CA VAL A 93 -2.26 -11.68 0.44
C VAL A 93 -1.81 -10.80 1.61
N ASP A 94 -2.45 -10.98 2.77
CA ASP A 94 -2.00 -10.36 4.02
C ASP A 94 -0.78 -11.12 4.54
N THR A 95 0.41 -10.65 4.15
CA THR A 95 1.69 -11.15 4.66
C THR A 95 2.56 -9.97 5.03
N LEU A 96 3.30 -10.08 6.14
CA LEU A 96 4.24 -9.06 6.54
C LEU A 96 5.35 -8.89 5.50
N ALA A 97 5.91 -7.69 5.41
CA ALA A 97 6.87 -7.31 4.37
C ALA A 97 8.15 -8.18 4.32
N HIS A 98 8.50 -8.91 5.39
CA HIS A 98 9.69 -9.76 5.45
C HIS A 98 9.38 -11.26 5.42
N ASP A 99 8.10 -11.63 5.35
CA ASP A 99 7.65 -13.01 5.39
C ASP A 99 7.52 -13.56 3.98
N LEU A 100 8.12 -14.74 3.77
CA LEU A 100 7.97 -15.47 2.53
C LEU A 100 6.60 -16.13 2.51
N HIS A 101 5.75 -15.75 1.57
CA HIS A 101 4.50 -16.44 1.32
C HIS A 101 4.79 -17.80 0.65
N THR A 102 4.36 -18.88 1.29
CA THR A 102 4.43 -20.23 0.70
C THR A 102 3.06 -20.57 0.11
N SER A 103 2.98 -20.64 -1.22
CA SER A 103 1.77 -21.01 -1.93
C SER A 103 1.53 -22.52 -1.88
N ASP A 104 0.28 -22.92 -1.68
CA ASP A 104 -0.22 -24.29 -1.67
C ASP A 104 -0.74 -24.75 -3.04
N CYS A 105 -1.01 -23.83 -3.97
CA CYS A 105 -1.59 -24.09 -5.29
C CYS A 105 -0.58 -24.22 -6.44
N LEU A 106 0.72 -24.32 -6.15
CA LEU A 106 1.77 -24.44 -7.19
C LEU A 106 1.55 -25.61 -8.17
N HIS A 107 0.92 -26.68 -7.69
CA HIS A 107 0.63 -27.88 -8.49
C HIS A 107 -0.54 -27.71 -9.47
N GLU A 108 -1.30 -26.62 -9.36
CA GLU A 108 -2.45 -26.30 -10.21
C GLU A 108 -2.09 -25.39 -11.40
N LEU A 109 -0.87 -24.84 -11.41
CA LEU A 109 -0.41 -23.86 -12.40
C LEU A 109 -0.42 -24.41 -13.83
N ARG A 110 -0.91 -23.60 -14.76
CA ARG A 110 -0.98 -23.87 -16.19
C ARG A 110 -0.29 -22.78 -17.00
N PRO A 111 0.19 -23.08 -18.23
CA PRO A 111 0.65 -22.05 -19.15
C PRO A 111 -0.43 -20.99 -19.39
N GLY A 112 -0.09 -19.72 -19.26
CA GLY A 112 -1.01 -18.59 -19.39
C GLY A 112 -1.51 -18.01 -18.06
N ASP A 113 -1.30 -18.71 -16.93
CA ASP A 113 -1.69 -18.20 -15.62
C ASP A 113 -0.85 -16.97 -15.21
N HIS A 114 -1.47 -16.07 -14.46
CA HIS A 114 -0.78 -14.92 -13.87
C HIS A 114 -0.20 -15.34 -12.52
N ILE A 115 1.11 -15.22 -12.37
CA ILE A 115 1.78 -15.55 -11.11
C ILE A 115 2.40 -14.30 -10.51
N GLU A 116 2.47 -14.26 -9.19
CA GLU A 116 3.27 -13.28 -8.47
C GLU A 116 4.46 -13.94 -7.82
N ILE A 117 5.62 -13.33 -7.98
CA ILE A 117 6.88 -13.82 -7.41
C ILE A 117 7.34 -12.83 -6.35
N GLN A 118 7.48 -13.30 -5.12
CA GLN A 118 8.17 -12.54 -4.08
C GLN A 118 9.68 -12.56 -4.33
N TRP A 119 10.30 -11.40 -4.32
CA TRP A 119 11.75 -11.25 -4.52
C TRP A 119 12.32 -10.29 -3.49
N ARG A 120 13.54 -10.57 -3.02
CA ARG A 120 14.32 -9.62 -2.19
C ARG A 120 15.79 -9.74 -2.54
N ARG A 121 16.50 -8.62 -2.43
CA ARG A 121 17.95 -8.59 -2.69
C ARG A 121 18.74 -9.35 -1.64
N ASN A 122 18.39 -9.19 -0.36
CA ASN A 122 18.97 -9.91 0.77
C ASN A 122 17.98 -9.86 1.97
N LYS A 123 18.34 -10.47 3.11
CA LYS A 123 17.46 -10.58 4.29
C LYS A 123 17.15 -9.26 5.00
N GLU A 124 17.92 -8.20 4.76
CA GLU A 124 17.69 -6.86 5.32
C GLU A 124 16.65 -6.05 4.54
N PHE A 125 16.28 -6.52 3.34
CA PHE A 125 15.27 -5.88 2.51
C PHE A 125 13.94 -6.64 2.61
N PRO A 126 12.80 -5.92 2.63
CA PRO A 126 11.50 -6.54 2.48
C PRO A 126 11.35 -7.18 1.10
N TYR A 127 10.42 -8.12 0.99
CA TYR A 127 10.03 -8.66 -0.29
C TYR A 127 9.27 -7.61 -1.11
N GLY A 128 9.71 -7.42 -2.36
CA GLY A 128 8.85 -6.87 -3.41
C GLY A 128 8.07 -8.00 -4.07
N ARG A 129 6.99 -7.66 -4.78
CA ARG A 129 6.26 -8.63 -5.63
C ARG A 129 6.42 -8.23 -7.07
N LEU A 130 6.81 -9.18 -7.90
CA LEU A 130 6.82 -9.05 -9.34
C LEU A 130 5.63 -9.81 -9.90
N VAL A 131 4.75 -9.13 -10.63
CA VAL A 131 3.69 -9.79 -11.38
C VAL A 131 4.30 -10.29 -12.69
N VAL A 132 4.26 -11.59 -12.91
CA VAL A 132 4.75 -12.23 -14.14
C VAL A 132 3.55 -12.77 -14.89
N TRP A 133 3.35 -12.25 -16.10
CA TRP A 133 2.39 -12.81 -17.04
C TRP A 133 3.07 -13.97 -17.74
N SER A 134 2.58 -15.19 -17.55
CA SER A 134 3.17 -16.35 -18.22
C SER A 134 2.73 -16.44 -19.69
N CYS A 135 3.11 -15.45 -20.50
CA CYS A 135 3.41 -15.72 -21.90
C CYS A 135 4.77 -16.42 -21.92
N TRP A 136 4.78 -17.74 -21.80
CA TRP A 136 5.99 -18.49 -22.15
C TRP A 136 6.36 -18.19 -23.62
N ALA A 137 7.64 -17.91 -23.85
CA ALA A 137 8.31 -17.81 -25.16
C ALA A 137 8.10 -16.52 -25.99
N LEU A 138 8.97 -15.54 -25.76
CA LEU A 138 9.73 -14.99 -26.90
C LEU A 138 11.16 -15.50 -26.78
N GLY A 139 11.54 -16.28 -27.78
CA GLY A 139 12.76 -17.05 -27.82
C GLY A 139 14.00 -16.19 -27.68
N VAL A 140 14.87 -16.62 -26.78
CA VAL A 140 16.31 -16.44 -26.96
C VAL A 140 16.80 -17.75 -27.57
N MET A 141 16.90 -17.73 -28.90
CA MET A 141 17.88 -18.52 -29.64
C MET A 141 19.27 -17.96 -29.37
#